data_AF-A0A8H6U4F1-F1
#
_entry.id   AF-A0A8H6U4F1-F1
#
_cell.length_a   1.000
_cell.length_b   1.000
_cell.length_c   1.000
_cell.angle_alpha   90.00
_cell.angle_beta   90.00
_cell.angle_gamma   90.00
#
_symmetry.space_group_name_H-M   'P 1'
#
loop_
_entity.id
_entity.type
_entity.pdbx_description
1 polymer ?
#
loop_
_entity_poly.entity_id
_entity_poly.type
_entity_poly.pdbx_seq_one_letter_code
_entity_poly.pdbx_strand_id
1 'polypeptide(L)'
;MRGSGNLNVGKKIPDEVSRIPTVWANLLTFFAGPHNCVGFRFAVLEIKAMLLTISRAFEVEKAVPEGGIGRKSGSLQHPIVLTEGSKKSSLPLILKAYDAQSL
;
A
#
# COMPACT_ATOMS: atom_id res chain seq x y z
N MET A 1 -13.81 10.21 15.12
CA MET A 1 -15.03 9.81 14.39
C MET A 1 -14.90 8.35 13.95
N ARG A 2 -15.13 7.39 14.85
CA ARG A 2 -15.30 5.97 14.48
C ARG A 2 -16.78 5.75 14.19
N GLY A 3 -17.11 5.70 12.91
CA GLY A 3 -18.45 5.31 12.46
C GLY A 3 -18.59 3.79 12.60
N SER A 4 -19.44 3.39 13.55
CA SER A 4 -20.05 2.06 13.56
C SER A 4 -20.91 1.95 12.30
N GLY A 5 -20.45 1.20 11.31
CA GLY A 5 -21.16 0.95 10.06
C GLY A 5 -21.22 -0.54 9.81
N ASN A 6 -22.41 -1.12 9.98
CA ASN A 6 -22.72 -2.51 9.65
C ASN A 6 -22.43 -2.77 8.17
N LEU A 7 -21.29 -3.38 7.87
CA LEU A 7 -20.97 -3.80 6.51
C LEU A 7 -21.79 -5.06 6.20
N ASN A 8 -22.77 -4.93 5.33
CA ASN A 8 -23.60 -6.04 4.86
C ASN A 8 -22.78 -6.91 3.90
N VAL A 9 -22.07 -7.90 4.45
CA VAL A 9 -21.14 -8.85 3.78
C VAL A 9 -21.85 -9.84 2.80
N GLY A 10 -23.06 -9.53 2.33
CA GLY A 10 -23.84 -10.43 1.46
C GLY A 10 -24.52 -9.79 0.25
N LYS A 11 -24.35 -8.47 0.01
CA LYS A 11 -25.01 -7.83 -1.13
C LYS A 11 -24.19 -8.09 -2.40
N LYS A 12 -24.78 -8.81 -3.38
CA LYS A 12 -24.21 -8.97 -4.72
C LYS A 12 -23.84 -7.59 -5.27
N ILE A 13 -22.60 -7.47 -5.75
CA ILE A 13 -22.09 -6.25 -6.37
C ILE A 13 -23.02 -5.93 -7.56
N PRO A 14 -23.54 -4.70 -7.70
CA PRO A 14 -24.44 -4.36 -8.79
C PRO A 14 -23.75 -4.54 -10.14
N ASP A 15 -24.47 -5.10 -11.13
CA ASP A 15 -23.94 -5.50 -12.45
C ASP A 15 -23.27 -4.33 -13.21
N GLU A 16 -23.64 -3.09 -12.90
CA GLU A 16 -23.05 -1.88 -13.47
C GLU A 16 -21.56 -1.71 -13.14
N VAL A 17 -21.11 -2.20 -11.98
CA VAL A 17 -19.70 -2.08 -11.54
C VAL A 17 -18.78 -2.92 -12.42
N SER A 18 -19.29 -4.03 -12.97
CA SER A 18 -18.54 -4.90 -13.88
C SER A 18 -18.25 -4.25 -15.24
N ARG A 19 -18.95 -3.16 -15.59
CA ARG A 19 -18.75 -2.42 -16.85
C ARG A 19 -17.69 -1.34 -16.76
N ILE A 20 -17.15 -1.06 -15.57
CA ILE A 20 -16.16 0.00 -15.38
C ILE A 20 -14.84 -0.42 -16.05
N PRO A 21 -14.33 0.34 -17.05
CA PRO A 21 -13.22 -0.08 -17.91
C PRO A 21 -11.83 0.10 -17.25
N THR A 22 -11.69 -0.28 -15.98
CA THR A 22 -10.42 -0.22 -15.25
C THR A 22 -9.58 -1.47 -15.51
N VAL A 23 -8.27 -1.32 -15.43
CA VAL A 23 -7.33 -2.43 -15.68
C VAL A 23 -6.97 -3.23 -14.44
N TRP A 24 -7.35 -2.75 -13.25
CA TRP A 24 -7.01 -3.39 -11.98
C TRP A 24 -8.15 -3.30 -10.98
N ALA A 25 -8.95 -4.37 -10.88
CA ALA A 25 -9.95 -4.60 -9.83
C ALA A 25 -10.90 -3.43 -9.53
N ASN A 26 -11.33 -2.65 -10.55
CA ASN A 26 -12.19 -1.48 -10.35
C ASN A 26 -11.54 -0.35 -9.55
N LEU A 27 -10.20 -0.31 -9.52
CA LEU A 27 -9.39 0.74 -8.90
C LEU A 27 -8.79 1.66 -9.96
N LEU A 28 -8.73 2.96 -9.66
CA LEU A 28 -8.14 3.99 -10.52
C LEU A 28 -6.61 4.12 -10.38
N THR A 29 -5.96 3.23 -9.64
CA THR A 29 -4.50 3.26 -9.38
C THR A 29 -3.66 3.22 -10.66
N PHE A 30 -4.15 2.55 -11.70
CA PHE A 30 -3.49 2.44 -13.01
C PHE A 30 -4.30 3.10 -14.14
N PHE A 31 -5.21 4.03 -13.80
CA PHE A 31 -6.17 4.62 -14.74
C PHE A 31 -7.05 3.57 -15.44
N ALA A 32 -7.80 4.01 -16.46
CA ALA A 32 -8.80 3.24 -17.18
C ALA A 32 -8.80 3.62 -18.68
N GLY A 33 -9.32 2.74 -19.53
CA GLY A 33 -9.44 3.00 -20.97
C GLY A 33 -8.09 3.12 -21.71
N PRO A 34 -8.03 3.80 -22.87
CA PRO A 34 -6.83 3.92 -23.71
C PRO A 34 -5.62 4.60 -23.05
N HIS A 35 -5.85 5.33 -21.96
CA HIS A 35 -4.82 6.01 -21.18
C HIS A 35 -4.48 5.27 -19.87
N ASN A 36 -4.81 3.99 -19.76
CA ASN A 36 -4.37 3.18 -18.64
C ASN A 36 -2.83 3.04 -18.63
N CYS A 37 -2.26 2.76 -17.46
CA CYS A 37 -0.84 2.47 -17.35
C CYS A 37 -0.49 1.19 -18.13
N VAL A 38 0.27 1.33 -19.23
CA VAL A 38 0.77 0.19 -20.02
C VAL A 38 1.63 -0.77 -19.19
N GLY A 39 2.33 -0.24 -18.18
CA GLY A 39 3.23 -0.99 -17.30
C GLY A 39 2.57 -1.60 -16.06
N PHE A 40 1.24 -1.57 -15.90
CA PHE A 40 0.60 -1.97 -14.64
C PHE A 40 0.94 -3.40 -14.21
N ARG A 41 1.02 -4.33 -15.17
CA ARG A 41 1.36 -5.74 -14.90
C ARG A 41 2.78 -5.88 -14.38
N PHE A 42 3.70 -5.09 -14.94
CA PHE A 42 5.09 -5.05 -14.51
C PHE A 42 5.21 -4.46 -13.10
N ALA A 43 4.58 -3.32 -12.83
CA ALA A 43 4.55 -2.72 -11.49
C ALA A 43 4.00 -3.68 -10.42
N VAL A 44 2.92 -4.40 -10.75
CA VAL A 44 2.36 -5.42 -9.83
C VAL A 44 3.32 -6.58 -9.61
N LEU A 45 4.03 -7.03 -10.64
CA LEU A 45 5.03 -8.10 -10.52
C LEU A 45 6.21 -7.66 -9.65
N GLU A 46 6.74 -6.45 -9.85
CA GLU A 46 7.84 -5.92 -9.04
C GLU A 46 7.47 -5.80 -7.56
N ILE A 47 6.29 -5.24 -7.25
CA ILE A 47 5.82 -5.13 -5.87
C ILE A 47 5.66 -6.52 -5.23
N LYS A 48 5.10 -7.48 -5.96
CA LYS A 48 4.96 -8.87 -5.45
C LYS A 48 6.33 -9.51 -5.20
N ALA A 49 7.28 -9.36 -6.12
CA ALA A 49 8.62 -9.91 -5.99
C ALA A 49 9.39 -9.28 -4.83
N MET A 50 9.30 -7.95 -4.69
CA MET A 50 9.91 -7.21 -3.58
C MET A 50 9.31 -7.65 -2.24
N LEU A 51 7.98 -7.72 -2.12
CA LEU A 51 7.31 -8.15 -0.90
C LEU A 51 7.60 -9.61 -0.55
N LEU A 52 7.62 -10.52 -1.53
CA LEU A 52 7.97 -11.92 -1.32
C LEU A 52 9.41 -12.07 -0.81
N THR A 53 10.35 -11.31 -1.38
CA THR A 53 11.75 -11.34 -0.96
C THR A 53 11.90 -10.78 0.46
N ILE A 54 11.33 -9.61 0.74
CA ILE A 54 11.46 -8.95 2.05
C ILE A 54 10.79 -9.80 3.15
N SER A 55 9.57 -10.30 2.92
CA SER A 55 8.82 -11.07 3.92
C SER A 55 9.46 -12.41 4.28
N ARG A 56 10.24 -13.02 3.39
CA ARG A 56 10.92 -14.30 3.66
C ARG A 56 12.30 -14.12 4.27
N ALA A 57 12.98 -13.02 3.96
CA ALA A 57 14.36 -12.81 4.35
C ALA A 57 14.52 -11.89 5.57
N PHE A 58 13.52 -11.08 5.92
CA PHE A 58 13.66 -10.07 6.96
C PHE A 58 12.44 -9.94 7.87
N GLU A 59 12.71 -9.74 9.16
CA GLU A 59 11.76 -9.16 10.11
C GLU A 59 11.84 -7.64 10.01
N VAL A 60 10.69 -6.99 9.81
CA VAL A 60 10.60 -5.55 9.55
C VAL A 60 10.02 -4.82 10.76
N GLU A 61 10.80 -3.94 11.35
CA GLU A 61 10.41 -3.10 12.49
C GLU A 61 10.41 -1.61 12.11
N LYS A 62 9.61 -0.80 12.80
CA LYS A 62 9.58 0.66 12.59
C LYS A 62 10.83 1.27 13.23
N ALA A 63 11.53 2.13 12.50
CA ALA A 63 12.70 2.85 13.05
C ALA A 63 12.33 4.10 13.86
N VAL A 64 11.04 4.42 13.97
CA VAL A 64 10.53 5.65 14.57
C VAL A 64 9.46 5.28 15.60
N PRO A 65 9.37 5.99 16.75
CA PRO A 65 8.33 5.75 17.74
C PRO A 65 6.92 5.85 17.16
N GLU A 66 5.96 5.31 17.90
CA GLU A 66 4.55 5.35 17.50
C GLU A 66 4.09 6.79 17.25
N GLY A 67 3.39 7.00 16.13
CA GLY A 67 2.93 8.33 15.73
C GLY A 67 3.98 9.22 15.05
N GLY A 68 5.25 8.82 14.97
CA GLY A 68 6.30 9.59 14.27
C GLY A 68 6.28 9.46 12.75
N ILE A 69 5.36 8.69 12.17
CA ILE A 69 5.13 8.60 10.71
C ILE A 69 3.77 9.22 10.40
N GLY A 70 3.79 10.26 9.56
CA GLY A 70 2.61 10.94 9.04
C GLY A 70 2.37 10.66 7.57
N ARG A 71 1.26 11.20 7.06
CA ARG A 71 0.96 11.25 5.62
C ARG A 71 1.00 12.69 5.16
N LYS A 72 1.61 12.95 4.01
CA LYS A 72 1.49 14.25 3.35
C LYS A 72 0.26 14.24 2.42
N SER A 73 -0.60 15.23 2.57
CA SER A 73 -1.69 15.50 1.63
C SER A 73 -1.09 16.20 0.40
N GLY A 74 -1.21 15.59 -0.77
CA GLY A 74 -0.69 16.06 -2.06
C GLY A 74 -1.15 15.13 -3.18
N SER A 75 -0.72 15.37 -4.43
CA SER A 75 -1.11 14.55 -5.59
C SER A 75 -0.68 13.08 -5.46
N LEU A 76 0.39 12.81 -4.71
CA LEU A 76 0.82 11.46 -4.32
C LEU A 76 0.78 11.36 -2.80
N GLN A 77 0.13 10.31 -2.29
CA GLN A 77 0.22 9.96 -0.88
C GLN A 77 1.54 9.22 -0.65
N HIS A 78 2.39 9.77 0.20
CA HIS A 78 3.62 9.12 0.63
C HIS A 78 3.84 9.35 2.13
N PRO A 79 4.55 8.43 2.80
CA PRO A 79 4.91 8.59 4.21
C PRO A 79 5.88 9.76 4.40
N ILE A 80 5.73 10.43 5.54
CA ILE A 80 6.67 11.45 6.01
C ILE A 80 7.06 11.14 7.45
N VAL A 81 8.30 11.43 7.81
CA VAL A 81 8.72 11.39 9.20
C VAL A 81 8.34 12.73 9.85
N LEU A 82 7.65 12.64 10.98
CA LEU A 82 7.25 13.76 11.81
C LEU A 82 8.30 13.92 12.92
N THR A 83 9.40 14.61 12.62
CA THR A 83 10.39 15.00 13.64
C THR A 83 10.13 16.44 14.04
N GLU A 84 10.48 16.83 15.28
CA GLU A 84 10.40 18.21 15.76
C GLU A 84 11.03 19.16 14.73
N GLY A 85 10.19 19.93 14.03
CA GLY A 85 10.60 20.96 13.08
C GLY A 85 10.90 20.55 11.63
N SER A 86 10.99 19.26 11.28
CA SER A 86 11.25 18.84 9.88
C SER A 86 10.32 17.74 9.38
N LYS A 87 9.76 17.92 8.17
CA LYS A 87 8.88 16.96 7.47
C LYS A 87 9.63 16.34 6.30
N LYS A 88 10.45 15.32 6.56
CA LYS A 88 11.20 14.60 5.53
C LYS A 88 10.37 13.48 4.92
N SER A 89 10.35 13.37 3.59
CA SER A 89 9.77 12.23 2.89
C SER A 89 10.67 11.01 3.04
N SER A 90 10.24 10.04 3.86
CA SER A 90 10.96 8.80 4.09
C SER A 90 10.09 7.81 4.86
N LEU A 91 10.32 6.51 4.64
CA LEU A 91 9.78 5.42 5.46
C LEU A 91 10.96 4.66 6.10
N PRO A 92 11.48 5.14 7.24
CA PRO A 92 12.62 4.49 7.88
C PRO A 92 12.18 3.19 8.56
N LEU A 93 12.83 2.09 8.18
CA LEU A 93 12.56 0.73 8.66
C LEU A 93 13.85 0.12 9.19
N ILE A 94 13.73 -0.72 10.22
CA ILE A 94 14.79 -1.60 10.70
C ILE A 94 14.51 -2.98 10.11
N LEU A 95 15.53 -3.56 9.46
CA LEU A 95 15.46 -4.90 8.89
C LEU A 95 16.39 -5.81 9.69
N LYS A 96 15.84 -6.88 10.27
CA LYS A 96 16.61 -7.96 10.88
C LYS A 96 16.54 -9.17 9.98
N ALA A 97 17.65 -9.88 9.74
CA ALA A 97 17.61 -11.10 8.94
C ALA A 97 16.70 -12.13 9.63
N TYR A 98 15.79 -12.73 8.87
CA TYR A 98 14.88 -13.75 9.38
C TYR A 98 15.65 -15.07 9.50
N ASP A 99 15.83 -15.53 10.74
CA ASP A 99 16.48 -16.82 11.01
C ASP A 99 15.42 -17.92 11.17
N ALA A 100 15.24 -18.68 10.08
CA ALA A 100 14.31 -19.81 10.05
C ALA A 100 14.74 -20.99 10.96
N GLN A 101 15.94 -20.97 11.55
CA GLN A 101 16.48 -22.03 12.41
C GLN A 101 16.17 -21.88 13.91
N SER A 102 15.44 -20.85 14.33
CA SER A 102 15.18 -20.54 15.75
C SER A 102 13.81 -20.98 16.30
N LEU A 103 13.09 -21.87 15.58
CA LEU A 103 11.84 -22.51 16.03
C LEU A 103 12.05 -23.97 16.43
#